data_AF-A0A2I1HF53-F1
#
_entry.id   AF-A0A2I1HF53-F1
#
_cell.length_a   1.000
_cell.length_b   1.000
_cell.length_c   1.000
_cell.angle_alpha   90.00
_cell.angle_beta   90.00
_cell.angle_gamma   90.00
#
_symmetry.space_group_name_H-M   'P 1'
#
loop_
_entity.id
_entity.type
_entity.pdbx_description
1 polymer ?
#
loop_
_entity_poly.entity_id
_entity_poly.type
_entity_poly.pdbx_seq_one_letter_code
_entity_poly.pdbx_strand_id
1 'polypeptide(L)'
;MSSITEDIFSKIHREFWERPYTQWGDKEWDHFYSKKYLEKETKQRSYNTYAAELGILINYLKPGREKEKALALRQKLLFLINIIVPPFLPIQRENLEIENTSKALDQVIQ
;
A
#
# COMPACT_ATOMS: atom_id res chain seq x y z
N MET A 1 -23.68 2.28 -17.95
CA MET A 1 -22.39 1.58 -17.82
C MET A 1 -21.60 2.30 -16.75
N SER A 2 -21.69 1.85 -15.49
CA SER A 2 -20.84 2.38 -14.43
C SER A 2 -19.44 1.85 -14.72
N SER A 3 -18.59 2.74 -15.23
CA SER A 3 -17.27 2.39 -15.73
C SER A 3 -16.40 2.02 -14.55
N ILE A 4 -15.72 0.88 -14.61
CA ILE A 4 -14.74 0.38 -13.62
C ILE A 4 -13.81 1.50 -13.09
N THR A 5 -13.57 2.55 -13.89
CA THR A 5 -12.84 3.76 -13.51
C THR A 5 -13.49 4.59 -12.39
N GLU A 6 -14.81 4.78 -12.35
CA GLU A 6 -15.48 5.55 -11.29
C GLU A 6 -15.40 4.87 -9.91
N ASP A 7 -15.46 3.54 -9.86
CA ASP A 7 -15.38 2.78 -8.60
C ASP A 7 -13.98 2.83 -7.96
N ILE A 8 -12.93 2.79 -8.78
CA ILE A 8 -11.54 2.85 -8.31
C ILE A 8 -11.24 4.22 -7.69
N PHE A 9 -11.68 5.30 -8.35
CA PHE A 9 -11.43 6.66 -7.90
C PHE A 9 -12.21 7.07 -6.64
N SER A 10 -13.18 6.26 -6.22
CA SER A 10 -13.80 6.37 -4.88
C SER A 10 -12.91 5.81 -3.76
N LYS A 11 -11.95 4.94 -4.10
CA LYS A 11 -11.09 4.18 -3.17
C LYS A 11 -9.66 4.71 -3.11
N ILE A 12 -9.30 5.66 -3.97
CA ILE A 12 -7.94 6.23 -4.07
C ILE A 12 -8.02 7.76 -4.13
N HIS A 13 -6.89 8.43 -3.94
CA HIS A 13 -6.79 9.88 -4.11
C HIS A 13 -6.84 10.27 -5.59
N ARG A 14 -8.05 10.34 -6.15
CA ARG A 14 -8.34 10.68 -7.55
C ARG A 14 -7.55 11.89 -8.06
N GLU A 15 -7.51 12.96 -7.28
CA GLU A 15 -6.81 14.23 -7.59
C GLU A 15 -5.32 14.07 -7.90
N PHE A 16 -4.70 12.99 -7.38
CA PHE A 16 -3.32 12.65 -7.66
C PHE A 16 -3.21 11.72 -8.87
N TRP A 17 -4.03 10.67 -8.92
CA TRP A 17 -3.90 9.60 -9.90
C TRP A 17 -4.49 9.90 -11.27
N GLU A 18 -5.40 10.87 -11.39
CA GLU A 18 -5.88 11.36 -12.70
C GLU A 18 -4.80 12.13 -13.47
N ARG A 19 -3.72 12.52 -12.80
CA ARG A 19 -2.58 13.17 -13.47
C ARG A 19 -1.90 12.17 -14.40
N PRO A 20 -1.25 12.64 -15.49
CA PRO A 20 -0.46 11.78 -16.34
C PRO A 20 0.54 10.94 -15.55
N TYR A 21 0.71 9.66 -15.90
CA TYR A 21 1.60 8.74 -15.17
C TYR A 21 3.07 9.20 -15.09
N THR A 22 3.47 10.12 -15.97
CA THR A 22 4.79 10.78 -15.93
C THR A 22 4.98 11.65 -14.69
N GLN A 23 3.90 12.10 -14.06
CA GLN A 23 3.89 12.89 -12.84
C GLN A 23 3.72 12.03 -11.57
N TRP A 24 3.62 10.70 -11.72
CA TRP A 24 3.55 9.80 -10.57
C TRP A 24 4.95 9.55 -10.02
N GLY A 25 5.13 9.86 -8.74
CA GLY A 25 6.39 9.68 -8.04
C GLY A 25 6.25 9.84 -6.53
N ASP A 26 7.24 9.32 -5.80
CA ASP A 26 7.29 9.35 -4.34
C ASP A 26 7.32 10.77 -3.78
N LYS A 27 8.07 11.68 -4.40
CA LYS A 27 8.17 13.08 -3.97
C LYS A 27 6.88 13.84 -4.24
N GLU A 28 6.29 13.60 -5.41
CA GLU A 28 5.04 14.22 -5.84
C GLU A 28 3.88 13.76 -4.96
N TRP A 29 3.88 12.46 -4.59
CA TRP A 29 2.92 11.91 -3.63
C TRP A 29 3.08 12.55 -2.25
N ASP A 30 4.29 12.57 -1.71
CA ASP A 30 4.54 13.14 -0.37
C ASP A 30 4.11 14.61 -0.32
N HIS A 31 4.46 15.40 -1.34
CA HIS A 31 4.02 16.79 -1.46
C HIS A 31 2.49 16.93 -1.52
N PHE A 32 1.81 16.08 -2.31
CA PHE A 32 0.35 16.07 -2.38
C PHE A 32 -0.28 15.71 -1.04
N TYR A 33 0.22 14.66 -0.38
CA TYR A 33 -0.33 14.14 0.87
C TYR A 33 -0.15 15.12 2.02
N SER A 34 1.06 15.67 2.19
CA SER A 34 1.34 16.67 3.23
C SER A 34 0.51 17.94 3.06
N LYS A 35 0.29 18.39 1.82
CA LYS A 35 -0.58 19.53 1.53
C LYS A 35 -2.04 19.24 1.88
N LYS A 36 -2.51 18.01 1.69
CA LYS A 36 -3.91 17.61 1.89
C LYS A 36 -4.26 17.33 3.35
N TYR A 37 -3.36 16.73 4.12
CA TYR A 37 -3.67 16.21 5.47
C TYR A 37 -3.03 16.97 6.65
N LEU A 38 -2.29 18.07 6.38
CA LEU A 38 -1.48 18.82 7.35
C LEU A 38 -0.39 17.96 8.03
N GLU A 39 0.73 18.58 8.40
CA GLU A 39 1.97 17.93 8.85
C GLU A 39 1.86 16.99 10.06
N LYS A 40 0.70 16.93 10.74
CA LYS A 40 0.48 16.04 11.90
C LYS A 40 0.35 14.57 11.52
N GLU A 41 0.07 14.26 10.26
CA GLU A 41 0.11 12.87 9.81
C GLU A 41 1.54 12.42 9.54
N THR A 42 1.95 11.33 10.21
CA THR A 42 3.31 10.81 10.11
C THR A 42 3.64 10.40 8.68
N LYS A 43 4.89 10.63 8.24
CA LYS A 43 5.42 10.14 6.95
C LYS A 43 5.10 8.66 6.71
N GLN A 44 5.03 7.87 7.78
CA GLN A 44 4.62 6.47 7.74
C GLN A 44 3.20 6.27 7.20
N ARG A 45 2.23 7.12 7.57
CA ARG A 45 0.85 7.04 7.07
C ARG A 45 0.78 7.40 5.59
N SER A 46 1.42 8.50 5.18
CA SER A 46 1.59 8.89 3.77
C SER A 46 2.12 7.71 2.94
N TYR A 47 3.17 7.06 3.44
CA TYR A 47 3.80 5.92 2.82
C TYR A 47 2.89 4.68 2.72
N ASN A 48 2.21 4.32 3.81
CA ASN A 48 1.29 3.19 3.84
C ASN A 48 0.11 3.40 2.88
N THR A 49 -0.45 4.62 2.84
CA THR A 49 -1.53 4.97 1.90
C THR A 49 -1.03 4.90 0.46
N TYR A 50 0.17 5.40 0.17
CA TYR A 50 0.75 5.32 -1.16
C TYR A 50 0.89 3.87 -1.66
N ALA A 51 1.41 2.98 -0.80
CA ALA A 51 1.58 1.57 -1.11
C ALA A 51 0.24 0.85 -1.34
N ALA A 52 -0.78 1.18 -0.54
CA ALA A 52 -2.12 0.64 -0.70
C ALA A 52 -2.75 1.05 -2.04
N GLU A 53 -2.65 2.33 -2.41
CA GLU A 53 -3.24 2.86 -3.64
C GLU A 53 -2.53 2.38 -4.90
N LEU A 54 -1.21 2.26 -4.86
CA LEU A 54 -0.46 1.57 -5.91
C LEU A 54 -0.93 0.12 -6.08
N GLY A 55 -1.27 -0.56 -4.99
CA GLY A 55 -1.83 -1.91 -5.05
C GLY A 55 -3.20 -1.96 -5.73
N ILE A 56 -4.07 -0.99 -5.45
CA ILE A 56 -5.35 -0.85 -6.15
C ILE A 56 -5.10 -0.57 -7.64
N LEU A 57 -4.25 0.40 -7.98
CA LEU A 57 -3.94 0.71 -9.38
C LEU A 57 -3.41 -0.50 -10.15
N ILE A 58 -2.48 -1.27 -9.58
CA ILE A 58 -1.92 -2.45 -10.24
C ILE A 58 -3.00 -3.51 -10.52
N ASN A 59 -3.94 -3.70 -9.58
CA ASN A 59 -4.99 -4.70 -9.71
C ASN A 59 -6.05 -4.31 -10.75
N TYR A 60 -6.34 -3.02 -10.88
CA TYR A 60 -7.46 -2.55 -11.69
C TYR A 60 -7.08 -1.88 -13.02
N LEU A 61 -5.85 -1.37 -13.16
CA LEU A 61 -5.38 -0.81 -14.44
C LEU A 61 -5.25 -1.93 -15.49
N LYS A 62 -5.64 -1.59 -16.72
CA LYS A 62 -5.35 -2.42 -17.90
C LYS A 62 -3.83 -2.50 -18.12
N PRO A 63 -3.32 -3.57 -18.73
CA PRO A 63 -1.91 -3.63 -19.14
C PRO A 63 -1.52 -2.41 -19.98
N GLY A 64 -0.41 -1.76 -19.63
CA GLY A 64 0.06 -0.54 -20.27
C GLY A 64 1.03 0.24 -19.38
N ARG A 65 1.48 1.40 -19.88
CA ARG A 65 2.52 2.23 -19.24
C ARG A 65 2.15 2.67 -17.82
N GLU A 66 0.87 2.93 -17.57
CA GLU A 66 0.36 3.31 -16.25
C GLU A 66 0.54 2.16 -15.24
N LYS A 67 0.17 0.94 -15.64
CA LYS A 67 0.35 -0.25 -14.80
C LYS A 67 1.82 -0.56 -14.57
N GLU A 68 2.65 -0.47 -15.60
CA GLU A 68 4.11 -0.64 -15.49
C GLU A 68 4.73 0.40 -14.55
N LYS A 69 4.31 1.66 -14.66
CA LYS A 69 4.75 2.73 -13.77
C LYS A 69 4.33 2.48 -12.32
N ALA A 70 3.08 2.08 -12.08
CA ALA A 70 2.59 1.74 -10.74
C ALA A 70 3.36 0.55 -10.13
N LEU A 71 3.66 -0.48 -10.94
CA LEU A 71 4.51 -1.60 -10.55
C LEU A 71 5.93 -1.15 -10.16
N ALA A 72 6.56 -0.30 -10.99
CA ALA A 72 7.90 0.20 -10.72
C ALA A 72 7.95 1.06 -9.44
N LEU A 73 6.95 1.90 -9.21
CA LEU A 73 6.82 2.70 -7.99
C LEU A 73 6.64 1.79 -6.76
N ARG A 74 5.78 0.77 -6.85
CA ARG A 74 5.59 -0.19 -5.75
C ARG A 74 6.85 -1.00 -5.44
N GLN A 75 7.60 -1.41 -6.46
CA GLN A 75 8.88 -2.09 -6.27
C GLN A 75 9.92 -1.18 -5.62
N LYS A 76 10.02 0.09 -6.06
CA LYS A 76 10.91 1.08 -5.44
C LYS A 76 10.59 1.28 -3.96
N LEU A 77 9.31 1.35 -3.60
CA LEU A 77 8.86 1.42 -2.22
C LEU A 77 9.32 0.18 -1.43
N LEU A 78 9.02 -1.03 -1.90
CA LEU A 78 9.43 -2.27 -1.23
C LEU A 78 10.96 -2.40 -1.09
N PHE A 79 11.72 -1.95 -2.09
CA PHE A 79 13.18 -1.93 -2.04
C PHE A 79 13.72 -0.97 -0.97
N LEU A 80 13.11 0.21 -0.82
CA LEU A 80 13.47 1.16 0.25
C LEU A 80 13.16 0.57 1.64
N ILE A 81 12.07 -0.19 1.79
CA ILE A 81 11.78 -0.93 3.04
C ILE A 81 12.84 -2.00 3.30
N ASN A 82 13.25 -2.77 2.27
CA ASN A 82 14.24 -3.83 2.40
C ASN A 82 15.68 -3.34 2.67
N ILE A 83 15.99 -2.07 2.39
CA ILE A 83 17.27 -1.45 2.80
C ILE A 83 17.23 -1.01 4.27
N ILE A 84 16.06 -0.58 4.76
CA ILE A 84 15.88 -0.14 6.15
C ILE A 84 15.63 -1.33 7.09
N VAL A 85 15.05 -2.41 6.57
CA VAL A 85 14.82 -3.69 7.26
C VAL A 85 15.45 -4.79 6.40
N PRO A 86 16.64 -5.31 6.75
CA PRO A 86 17.28 -6.34 5.94
C PRO A 86 16.34 -7.56 5.80
N PRO A 87 16.41 -8.31 4.69
CA PRO A 87 15.53 -9.45 4.38
C PRO A 87 15.62 -10.64 5.38
N PHE A 88 16.34 -10.47 6.49
CA PHE A 88 16.53 -11.44 7.56
C PHE A 88 15.70 -11.17 8.81
N LEU A 89 14.83 -10.17 8.84
CA LEU A 89 13.81 -10.14 9.87
C LEU A 89 12.58 -10.89 9.36
N PRO A 90 12.33 -12.14 9.83
CA PRO A 90 11.01 -12.72 9.68
C PRO A 90 10.06 -11.73 10.33
N ILE A 91 9.22 -11.07 9.53
CA ILE A 91 7.99 -10.49 10.05
C ILE A 91 7.29 -11.70 10.65
N GLN A 92 7.34 -11.81 11.97
CA GLN A 92 6.72 -12.89 12.69
C GLN A 92 5.31 -13.04 12.14
N ARG A 93 5.01 -14.20 11.57
CA ARG A 93 3.64 -14.69 11.41
C ARG A 93 3.02 -14.94 12.80
N GLU A 94 3.20 -14.04 13.76
CA GLU A 94 2.72 -14.17 15.15
C GLU A 94 1.22 -13.90 15.28
N ASN A 95 0.50 -13.71 14.16
CA ASN A 95 -0.96 -13.63 14.16
C ASN A 95 -1.65 -14.84 13.53
N LEU A 96 -0.94 -15.95 13.27
CA LEU A 96 -1.57 -17.22 12.87
C LEU A 96 -1.36 -18.39 13.83
N GLU A 97 -0.88 -18.13 15.06
CA GLU A 97 -0.74 -19.13 16.13
C GLU A 97 -1.47 -18.77 17.43
N ILE A 98 -2.28 -17.70 17.46
CA ILE A 98 -3.13 -17.41 18.62
C ILE A 98 -4.41 -18.28 18.62
N GLU A 99 -4.80 -18.88 17.49
CA GLU A 99 -6.02 -19.71 17.42
C GLU A 99 -5.78 -21.19 17.77
N ASN A 100 -4.53 -21.68 17.73
CA ASN A 100 -4.24 -23.09 18.03
C ASN A 100 -3.74 -23.36 19.45
N THR A 101 -3.36 -22.34 20.23
CA THR A 101 -3.04 -22.51 21.66
C THR A 101 -4.27 -22.39 22.56
N SER A 102 -5.36 -21.76 22.12
CA SER A 102 -6.62 -21.78 22.87
C SER A 102 -7.26 -23.16 22.90
N LYS A 103 -7.10 -23.99 21.86
CA LYS A 103 -7.65 -25.35 21.84
C LYS A 103 -6.81 -26.39 22.59
N ALA A 104 -5.52 -26.13 22.81
CA ALA A 104 -4.65 -27.05 23.54
C ALA A 104 -4.74 -26.86 25.06
N LEU A 105 -5.14 -25.69 25.56
CA LEU A 105 -5.32 -25.43 26.99
C LEU A 105 -6.66 -25.95 27.54
N ASP A 106 -7.72 -26.01 26.73
CA ASP A 106 -9.01 -26.59 27.13
C ASP A 106 -9.00 -28.14 27.21
N GLN A 107 -7.98 -28.82 26.68
CA GLN A 107 -7.84 -30.28 26.78
C GLN A 107 -6.92 -30.77 27.92
N VAL A 108 -6.26 -29.85 28.63
CA VAL A 108 -5.41 -30.20 29.78
C VAL A 108 -6.09 -29.89 31.12
N ILE A 109 -7.25 -29.21 31.09
CA ILE A 109 -8.10 -28.94 32.26
C ILE A 109 -9.49 -29.61 32.07
N GLN A 110 -9.51 -30.94 31.94
CA GLN A 110 -10.58 -31.86 32.36
C GLN A 110 -9.97 -33.22 32.65
#